data_AF-A0A2E0FI83-F1
#
_entry.id   AF-A0A2E0FI83-F1
#
_cell.length_a   1.000
_cell.length_b   1.000
_cell.length_c   1.000
_cell.angle_alpha   90.00
_cell.angle_beta   90.00
_cell.angle_gamma   90.00
#
_symmetry.space_group_name_H-M   'P 1'
#
loop_
_entity.id
_entity.type
_entity.pdbx_description
1 polymer ?
#
loop_
_entity_poly.entity_id
_entity_poly.type
_entity_poly.pdbx_seq_one_letter_code
_entity_poly.pdbx_strand_id
1 'polypeptide(L)'
;MLVLTGCYKVHRSYIIKGKWYLNSFEIDGGSTNQMHGFLEDYLTSDGTYVIYMLDNGIMRGEYYTADTINYFATGTWSLLDTKTIQMDMDQFVDGDFTIELINQSEMLLNTSANQIDFFNMGEVKTVLRISREGKVES
;
A
#
# COMPACT_ATOMS: atom_id res chain seq x y z
N MET A 1 14.86 -2.97 -33.25
CA MET A 1 14.77 -3.49 -31.87
C MET A 1 13.61 -2.78 -31.21
N LEU A 2 12.41 -3.36 -31.27
CA LEU A 2 11.17 -2.77 -30.77
C LEU A 2 10.30 -3.94 -30.32
N VAL A 3 9.46 -3.70 -29.32
CA VAL A 3 8.37 -4.58 -28.87
C VAL A 3 8.74 -5.70 -27.89
N LEU A 4 9.15 -5.35 -26.67
CA LEU A 4 8.93 -6.25 -25.51
C LEU A 4 8.43 -5.52 -24.25
N THR A 5 8.55 -4.20 -24.11
CA THR A 5 8.21 -3.47 -22.88
C THR A 5 6.70 -3.32 -22.62
N GLY A 6 5.86 -3.31 -23.66
CA GLY A 6 4.41 -3.09 -23.52
C GLY A 6 3.66 -4.22 -22.82
N CYS A 7 3.98 -5.48 -23.13
CA CYS A 7 3.30 -6.65 -22.55
C CYS A 7 3.57 -6.78 -21.04
N TYR A 8 4.80 -6.50 -20.61
CA TYR A 8 5.17 -6.54 -19.19
C TYR A 8 4.47 -5.45 -18.36
N LYS A 9 4.35 -4.22 -18.88
CA LYS A 9 3.64 -3.14 -18.16
C LYS A 9 2.15 -3.48 -18.00
N VAL A 10 1.52 -4.05 -19.03
CA VAL A 10 0.12 -4.49 -18.98
C VAL A 10 -0.09 -5.65 -18.01
N HIS A 11 0.76 -6.68 -18.06
CA HIS A 11 0.67 -7.83 -17.16
C HIS A 11 0.91 -7.44 -15.69
N ARG A 12 1.89 -6.59 -15.41
CA ARG A 12 2.18 -6.14 -14.04
C ARG A 12 1.12 -5.18 -13.51
N SER A 13 0.57 -4.32 -14.36
CA SER A 13 -0.59 -3.50 -14.01
C SER A 13 -1.80 -4.36 -13.62
N TYR A 14 -2.02 -5.48 -14.32
CA TYR A 14 -3.08 -6.43 -13.96
C TYR A 14 -2.87 -7.04 -12.57
N ILE A 15 -1.63 -7.39 -12.21
CA ILE A 15 -1.30 -7.94 -10.89
C ILE A 15 -1.59 -6.91 -9.78
N ILE A 16 -1.31 -5.63 -10.02
CA ILE A 16 -1.43 -4.55 -9.03
C ILE A 16 -2.86 -4.07 -8.84
N LYS A 17 -3.70 -4.07 -9.88
CA LYS A 17 -5.07 -3.55 -9.81
C LYS A 17 -5.99 -4.37 -8.91
N GLY A 18 -6.99 -3.73 -8.31
CA GLY A 18 -8.05 -4.35 -7.53
C GLY A 18 -7.91 -4.11 -6.03
N LYS A 19 -8.63 -4.91 -5.24
CA LYS A 19 -8.70 -4.81 -3.78
C LYS A 19 -7.47 -5.43 -3.13
N TRP A 20 -6.91 -4.73 -2.15
CA TRP A 20 -5.81 -5.14 -1.30
C TRP A 20 -6.10 -4.78 0.16
N TYR A 21 -5.61 -5.58 1.09
CA TYR A 21 -5.69 -5.34 2.51
C TYR A 21 -4.31 -4.91 2.99
N LEU A 22 -4.23 -3.79 3.71
CA LEU A 22 -3.00 -3.35 4.33
C LEU A 22 -2.83 -4.10 5.66
N ASN A 23 -1.87 -5.02 5.70
CA ASN A 23 -1.62 -5.90 6.84
C ASN A 23 -0.66 -5.27 7.83
N SER A 24 0.36 -4.59 7.32
CA SER A 24 1.41 -3.96 8.12
C SER A 24 1.94 -2.70 7.45
N PHE A 25 2.19 -1.68 8.27
CA PHE A 25 2.94 -0.48 7.94
C PHE A 25 4.12 -0.38 8.90
N GLU A 26 5.32 -0.66 8.41
CA GLU A 26 6.56 -0.67 9.18
C GLU A 26 7.39 0.57 8.83
N ILE A 27 7.97 1.23 9.84
CA ILE A 27 8.89 2.39 9.69
C ILE A 27 10.29 1.97 10.18
N ASP A 28 11.31 2.40 9.45
CA ASP A 28 12.74 2.40 9.85
C ASP A 28 13.30 1.05 10.33
N GLY A 29 13.23 0.02 9.46
CA GLY A 29 13.87 -1.28 9.70
C GLY A 29 13.34 -2.07 10.88
N GLY A 30 12.31 -1.58 11.57
CA GLY A 30 11.58 -2.28 12.61
C GLY A 30 10.50 -3.18 12.03
N SER A 31 10.14 -4.24 12.76
CA SER A 31 9.02 -5.13 12.43
C SER A 31 7.71 -4.71 13.13
N THR A 32 7.69 -3.53 13.75
CA THR A 32 6.52 -3.04 14.48
C THR A 32 5.54 -2.42 13.50
N ASN A 33 4.32 -2.97 13.46
CA ASN A 33 3.21 -2.40 12.71
C ASN A 33 2.75 -1.09 13.35
N GLN A 34 3.07 0.02 12.69
CA GLN A 34 2.80 1.36 13.20
C GLN A 34 1.33 1.77 13.02
N MET A 35 0.51 1.02 12.27
CA MET A 35 -0.93 1.29 12.19
C MET A 35 -1.60 1.31 13.57
N HIS A 36 -1.06 0.55 14.53
CA HIS A 36 -1.54 0.50 15.92
C HIS A 36 -1.48 1.86 16.62
N GLY A 37 -0.52 2.71 16.25
CA GLY A 37 -0.35 4.03 16.86
C GLY A 37 -1.25 5.11 16.28
N PHE A 38 -1.88 4.84 15.12
CA PHE A 38 -2.54 5.88 14.32
C PHE A 38 -4.00 5.59 13.99
N LEU A 39 -4.40 4.32 13.97
CA LEU A 39 -5.77 3.90 13.73
C LEU A 39 -6.33 3.39 15.06
N GLU A 40 -7.18 4.21 15.69
CA GLU A 40 -7.99 3.77 16.83
C GLU A 40 -8.70 2.46 16.46
N ASP A 41 -8.68 1.48 17.37
CA ASP A 41 -9.25 0.13 17.22
C ASP A 41 -8.55 -0.84 16.25
N TYR A 42 -7.36 -0.53 15.71
CA TYR A 42 -6.58 -1.58 15.02
C TYR A 42 -6.10 -2.67 16.01
N LEU A 43 -5.97 -2.31 17.30
CA LEU A 43 -5.58 -3.18 18.42
C LEU A 43 -6.65 -4.21 18.81
N THR A 44 -7.93 -3.95 18.53
CA THR A 44 -9.07 -4.76 19.01
C THR A 44 -9.52 -5.82 18.01
N SER A 45 -8.68 -6.15 17.02
CA SER A 45 -8.90 -7.14 15.94
C SER A 45 -10.00 -6.81 14.92
N ASP A 46 -10.84 -5.82 15.18
CA ASP A 46 -11.95 -5.43 14.29
C ASP A 46 -11.54 -4.41 13.21
N GLY A 47 -10.37 -3.80 13.34
CA GLY A 47 -9.83 -2.82 12.39
C GLY A 47 -9.31 -3.45 11.10
N THR A 48 -9.85 -3.02 9.96
CA THR A 48 -9.41 -3.46 8.62
C THR A 48 -9.15 -2.27 7.70
N TYR A 49 -7.93 -2.16 7.17
CA TYR A 49 -7.59 -1.16 6.17
C TYR A 49 -7.55 -1.81 4.77
N VAL A 50 -8.32 -1.25 3.83
CA VAL A 50 -8.45 -1.74 2.45
C VAL A 50 -7.98 -0.67 1.46
N ILE A 51 -7.14 -1.06 0.50
CA ILE A 51 -6.68 -0.24 -0.61
C ILE A 51 -7.28 -0.79 -1.91
N TYR A 52 -7.97 0.06 -2.66
CA TYR A 52 -8.46 -0.24 -4.00
C TYR A 52 -7.59 0.45 -5.04
N MET A 53 -6.88 -0.34 -5.83
CA MET A 53 -6.13 0.14 -7.00
C MET A 53 -7.02 0.06 -8.24
N LEU A 54 -7.74 1.14 -8.53
CA LEU A 54 -8.73 1.19 -9.62
C LEU A 54 -8.07 1.45 -10.98
N ASP A 55 -8.86 1.29 -12.04
CA ASP A 55 -8.44 1.66 -13.39
C ASP A 55 -8.13 3.16 -13.51
N ASN A 56 -7.36 3.51 -14.53
CA ASN A 56 -6.95 4.89 -14.86
C ASN A 56 -6.11 5.60 -13.78
N GLY A 57 -5.41 4.83 -12.93
CA GLY A 57 -4.50 5.39 -11.93
C GLY A 57 -5.20 6.02 -10.74
N ILE A 58 -6.45 5.67 -10.47
CA ILE A 58 -7.21 6.12 -9.30
C ILE A 58 -7.05 5.09 -8.18
N MET A 59 -6.92 5.54 -6.93
CA MET A 59 -7.00 4.66 -5.78
C MET A 59 -7.89 5.19 -4.66
N ARG A 60 -8.29 4.28 -3.78
CA ARG A 60 -9.09 4.60 -2.59
C ARG A 60 -8.63 3.75 -1.41
N GLY A 61 -8.44 4.38 -0.26
CA GLY A 61 -8.15 3.76 1.02
C GLY A 61 -9.39 3.82 1.88
N GLU A 62 -9.75 2.74 2.55
CA GLU A 62 -10.89 2.67 3.46
C GLU A 62 -10.46 1.95 4.73
N TYR A 63 -10.72 2.57 5.87
CA TYR A 63 -10.55 1.96 7.19
C TYR A 63 -11.90 1.64 7.79
N TYR A 64 -12.08 0.38 8.17
CA TYR A 64 -13.28 -0.17 8.76
C TYR A 64 -13.04 -0.59 10.20
N THR A 65 -14.04 -0.39 11.07
CA THR A 65 -14.19 -1.11 12.34
C THR A 65 -15.61 -1.67 12.40
N ALA A 66 -15.76 -2.94 12.77
CA ALA A 66 -17.06 -3.62 12.86
C ALA A 66 -17.97 -3.35 11.63
N ASP A 67 -17.41 -3.53 10.42
CA ASP A 67 -18.07 -3.29 9.12
C ASP A 67 -18.53 -1.85 8.84
N THR A 68 -18.19 -0.89 9.71
CA THR A 68 -18.48 0.53 9.52
C THR A 68 -17.23 1.25 9.01
N ILE A 69 -17.39 2.06 7.96
CA ILE A 69 -16.30 2.90 7.45
C ILE A 69 -16.08 4.08 8.40
N ASN A 70 -14.88 4.19 8.96
CA ASN A 70 -14.51 5.29 9.86
C ASN A 70 -13.71 6.36 9.14
N TYR A 71 -12.91 5.94 8.17
CA TYR A 71 -12.02 6.82 7.43
C TYR A 71 -11.91 6.35 5.98
N PHE A 72 -11.85 7.30 5.05
CA PHE A 72 -11.47 7.00 3.68
C PHE A 72 -10.67 8.14 3.07
N ALA A 73 -9.77 7.78 2.17
CA ALA A 73 -9.00 8.70 1.36
C ALA A 73 -9.06 8.27 -0.10
N THR A 74 -8.92 9.23 -1.01
CA THR A 74 -8.80 8.97 -2.44
C THR A 74 -7.49 9.52 -2.93
N GLY A 75 -6.87 8.80 -3.85
CA GLY A 75 -5.53 9.10 -4.31
C GLY A 75 -5.30 8.72 -5.75
N THR A 76 -4.05 8.78 -6.15
CA THR A 76 -3.60 8.30 -7.46
C THR A 76 -2.47 7.30 -7.35
N TRP A 77 -2.35 6.44 -8.35
CA TRP A 77 -1.23 5.52 -8.48
C TRP A 77 -0.73 5.47 -9.92
N SER A 78 0.58 5.29 -10.08
CA SER A 78 1.21 5.16 -11.40
C SER A 78 2.39 4.22 -11.34
N LEU A 79 2.47 3.30 -12.30
CA LEU A 79 3.68 2.51 -12.52
C LEU A 79 4.73 3.38 -13.22
N LEU A 80 5.73 3.80 -12.46
CA LEU A 80 6.90 4.53 -12.97
C LEU A 80 7.74 3.62 -13.86
N ASP A 81 7.96 2.38 -13.41
CA ASP A 81 8.67 1.35 -14.17
C ASP A 81 8.18 -0.08 -13.84
N THR A 82 8.97 -1.09 -14.19
CA THR A 82 8.63 -2.51 -13.98
C THR A 82 8.84 -3.01 -12.56
N LYS A 83 9.30 -2.17 -11.65
CA LYS A 83 9.57 -2.44 -10.23
C LYS A 83 9.03 -1.35 -9.32
N THR A 84 8.81 -0.15 -9.82
CA THR A 84 8.44 1.01 -9.00
C THR A 84 7.00 1.47 -9.27
N ILE A 85 6.25 1.71 -8.20
CA ILE A 85 4.92 2.34 -8.22
C ILE A 85 4.96 3.61 -7.38
N GLN A 86 4.46 4.70 -7.95
CA GLN A 86 4.14 5.91 -7.20
C GLN A 86 2.70 5.80 -6.70
N MET A 87 2.49 6.07 -5.42
CA MET A 87 1.18 6.07 -4.77
C MET A 87 1.07 7.35 -3.96
N ASP A 88 -0.03 8.09 -4.12
CA ASP A 88 -0.31 9.32 -3.38
C ASP A 88 -1.76 9.26 -2.95
N MET A 89 -2.01 9.06 -1.66
CA MET A 89 -3.36 8.88 -1.13
C MET A 89 -3.54 9.44 0.28
N ASP A 90 -2.75 8.96 1.23
CA ASP A 90 -2.82 9.39 2.62
C ASP A 90 -1.48 9.20 3.32
N GLN A 91 -1.45 9.56 4.60
CA GLN A 91 -0.26 9.47 5.45
C GLN A 91 0.39 8.08 5.57
N PHE A 92 -0.32 7.00 5.25
CA PHE A 92 0.22 5.63 5.26
C PHE A 92 0.69 5.22 3.86
N VAL A 93 0.06 5.77 2.84
CA VAL A 93 0.24 5.42 1.44
C VAL A 93 0.52 6.69 0.64
N ASP A 94 1.76 7.14 0.75
CA ASP A 94 2.33 8.26 -0.01
C ASP A 94 3.79 7.93 -0.38
N GLY A 95 4.19 8.17 -1.62
CA GLY A 95 5.56 8.02 -2.11
C GLY A 95 5.79 6.96 -3.18
N ASP A 96 7.07 6.75 -3.48
CA ASP A 96 7.55 5.84 -4.51
C ASP A 96 7.99 4.51 -3.88
N PHE A 97 7.30 3.43 -4.23
CA PHE A 97 7.52 2.10 -3.68
C PHE A 97 8.12 1.14 -4.70
N THR A 98 9.18 0.46 -4.31
CA THR A 98 9.67 -0.75 -4.97
C THR A 98 8.75 -1.92 -4.62
N ILE A 99 8.20 -2.53 -5.66
CA ILE A 99 7.29 -3.67 -5.62
C ILE A 99 8.09 -4.97 -5.62
N GLU A 100 7.94 -5.72 -4.53
CA GLU A 100 8.37 -7.11 -4.41
C GLU A 100 7.13 -8.01 -4.30
N LEU A 101 6.92 -8.85 -5.31
CA LEU A 101 5.83 -9.82 -5.32
C LEU A 101 6.29 -11.06 -4.56
N ILE A 102 5.61 -11.40 -3.46
CA ILE A 102 5.82 -12.68 -2.77
C ILE A 102 5.14 -13.78 -3.58
N ASN A 103 3.88 -13.56 -3.96
CA ASN A 103 3.07 -14.44 -4.79
C ASN A 103 1.96 -13.62 -5.50
N GLN A 104 0.92 -14.28 -6.01
CA GLN A 104 -0.19 -13.59 -6.70
C GLN A 104 -1.16 -12.86 -5.75
N SER A 105 -1.20 -13.25 -4.48
CA SER A 105 -2.08 -12.71 -3.44
C SER A 105 -1.35 -11.81 -2.44
N GLU A 106 -0.02 -11.71 -2.46
CA GLU A 106 0.78 -10.98 -1.48
C GLU A 106 1.90 -10.16 -2.13
N MET A 107 2.08 -8.94 -1.62
CA MET A 107 3.06 -7.98 -2.12
C MET A 107 3.68 -7.18 -0.98
N LEU A 108 4.98 -6.91 -1.11
CA LEU A 108 5.72 -5.93 -0.31
C LEU A 108 5.96 -4.69 -1.15
N LEU A 109 5.66 -3.54 -0.57
CA LEU A 109 5.96 -2.23 -1.13
C LEU A 109 6.98 -1.55 -0.22
N ASN A 110 8.21 -1.48 -0.68
CA ASN A 110 9.31 -0.91 0.07
C ASN A 110 9.68 0.45 -0.50
N THR A 111 9.78 1.47 0.32
CA THR A 111 10.31 2.77 -0.13
C THR A 111 11.67 3.06 0.48
N SER A 112 12.56 3.63 -0.34
CA SER A 112 13.82 4.21 0.12
C SER A 112 13.62 5.50 0.90
N ALA A 113 12.49 6.18 0.68
CA ALA A 113 12.08 7.45 1.27
C ALA A 113 10.55 7.62 1.10
N ASN A 114 9.79 7.43 2.18
CA ASN A 114 8.39 7.82 2.27
C ASN A 114 8.33 9.26 2.78
N GLN A 115 7.52 10.11 2.16
CA GLN A 115 7.24 11.44 2.71
C GLN A 115 6.19 11.30 3.82
N ILE A 116 6.67 10.92 5.01
CA ILE A 116 5.81 10.84 6.19
C ILE A 116 5.94 12.16 6.94
N ASP A 117 4.97 13.03 6.73
CA ASP A 117 4.87 14.31 7.45
C ASP A 117 4.42 14.13 8.92
N PHE A 118 4.20 12.90 9.37
CA PHE A 118 3.58 12.55 10.67
C PHE A 118 4.33 13.00 11.92
N PHE A 119 5.59 13.43 11.79
CA PHE A 119 6.40 13.81 12.94
C PHE A 119 7.42 14.91 12.64
N ASN A 120 7.31 15.61 11.50
CA ASN A 120 8.42 16.43 11.01
C ASN A 120 9.74 15.61 10.88
N MET A 121 9.62 14.28 10.74
CA MET A 121 10.75 13.34 10.68
C MET A 121 11.48 13.38 9.35
N GLY A 122 10.87 13.99 8.32
CA GLY A 122 11.39 14.01 6.97
C GLY A 122 11.18 12.67 6.27
N GLU A 123 12.07 12.37 5.32
CA GLU A 123 12.01 11.13 4.53
C GLU A 123 12.40 9.92 5.37
N VAL A 124 11.49 8.97 5.54
CA VAL A 124 11.71 7.73 6.30
C VAL A 124 11.44 6.50 5.45
N LYS A 125 12.23 5.45 5.63
CA LYS A 125 11.99 4.18 4.92
C LYS A 125 10.77 3.49 5.50
N THR A 126 9.86 3.07 4.63
CA THR A 126 8.71 2.26 5.04
C THR A 126 8.53 1.01 4.22
N VAL A 127 7.86 0.04 4.84
CA VAL A 127 7.45 -1.21 4.23
C VAL A 127 5.95 -1.37 4.43
N LEU A 128 5.21 -1.45 3.33
CA LEU A 128 3.81 -1.86 3.35
C LEU A 128 3.72 -3.33 2.97
N ARG A 129 3.01 -4.11 3.78
CA ARG A 129 2.66 -5.50 3.46
C ARG A 129 1.19 -5.54 3.10
N ILE A 130 0.88 -5.96 1.87
CA ILE A 130 -0.49 -6.02 1.39
C ILE A 130 -0.86 -7.41 0.87
N SER A 131 -2.12 -7.82 1.07
CA SER A 131 -2.65 -9.11 0.64
C SER A 131 -4.02 -8.99 -0.06
N ARG A 132 -4.42 -10.00 -0.84
CA ARG A 132 -5.75 -10.11 -1.46
C ARG A 132 -6.79 -10.78 -0.55
N GLU A 133 -6.36 -11.65 0.35
CA GLU A 133 -7.22 -12.60 1.07
C GLU A 133 -7.64 -12.12 2.47
N GLY A 134 -7.53 -10.82 2.76
CA GLY A 134 -7.84 -10.25 4.07
C GLY A 134 -6.61 -10.02 4.94
N LYS A 135 -6.83 -9.49 6.16
CA LYS A 135 -5.76 -9.27 7.14
C LYS A 135 -5.04 -10.57 7.44
N VAL A 136 -3.78 -10.67 7.05
CA VAL A 136 -2.90 -11.79 7.45
C VAL A 136 -2.18 -11.36 8.73
N GLU A 137 -2.42 -12.05 9.83
CA GLU A 137 -1.65 -11.83 11.05
C GLU A 137 -0.20 -12.27 10.80
N SER A 138 0.72 -11.30 10.86
CA SER A 138 2.17 -11.53 10.74
C SER A 138 2.80 -11.85 12.07
#